data_AF-A0A1I6FHT1-F1
#
_entry.id   AF-A0A1I6FHT1-F1
#
_cell.length_a   1.000
_cell.length_b   1.000
_cell.length_c   1.000
_cell.angle_alpha   90.00
_cell.angle_beta   90.00
_cell.angle_gamma   90.00
#
_symmetry.space_group_name_H-M   'P 1'
#
loop_
_entity.id
_entity.type
_entity.pdbx_description
1 polymer ?
#
loop_
_entity_poly.entity_id
_entity_poly.type
_entity_poly.pdbx_seq_one_letter_code
_entity_poly.pdbx_strand_id
1 'polypeptide(L)'
;MANAVVNNKAKDNYATFRAAITLVQQVMDDQVPGVIDKVSDADMPSDAWSVPTADELKSLAGNVVREIEVLTEDAKKYEVELISRGWRV
;
A
#
# COMPACT_ATOMS: atom_id res chain seq x y z
N MET A 1 1.05 -18.35 30.13
CA MET A 1 1.85 -17.14 29.83
C MET A 1 2.25 -17.02 28.35
N ALA A 2 2.50 -18.11 27.61
CA ALA A 2 2.84 -18.05 26.18
C ALA A 2 1.78 -17.35 25.29
N ASN A 3 0.48 -17.56 25.54
CA ASN A 3 -0.59 -16.96 24.73
C ASN A 3 -0.63 -15.42 24.79
N ALA A 4 -0.23 -14.79 25.89
CA ALA A 4 -0.25 -13.34 26.02
C ALA A 4 0.87 -12.68 25.21
N VAL A 5 2.08 -13.27 25.23
CA VAL A 5 3.22 -12.79 24.44
C VAL A 5 2.97 -12.95 22.94
N VAL A 6 2.39 -14.10 22.55
CA VAL A 6 2.00 -14.36 21.14
C VAL A 6 0.91 -13.38 20.68
N ASN A 7 -0.07 -13.10 21.54
CA ASN A 7 -1.13 -12.14 21.22
C ASN A 7 -0.60 -10.70 21.06
N ASN A 8 0.26 -10.24 21.98
CA ASN A 8 0.88 -8.92 21.86
C ASN A 8 1.71 -8.79 20.58
N LYS A 9 2.52 -9.80 20.26
CA LYS A 9 3.32 -9.77 19.03
C LYS A 9 2.46 -9.77 17.76
N ALA A 10 1.32 -10.46 17.77
CA ALA A 10 0.39 -10.43 16.66
C ALA A 10 -0.31 -9.07 16.50
N LYS A 11 -0.69 -8.41 17.62
CA LYS A 11 -1.18 -7.03 17.59
C LYS A 11 -0.16 -6.08 16.99
N ASP A 12 1.09 -6.15 17.44
CA ASP A 12 2.15 -5.26 16.96
C ASP A 12 2.42 -5.48 15.47
N ASN A 13 2.45 -6.73 15.01
CA ASN A 13 2.60 -7.08 13.61
C ASN A 13 1.42 -6.57 12.77
N TYR A 14 0.18 -6.72 13.27
CA TYR A 14 -1.01 -6.23 12.59
C TYR A 14 -1.04 -4.70 12.50
N ALA A 15 -0.71 -4.01 13.60
CA ALA A 15 -0.60 -2.55 13.63
C ALA A 15 0.48 -2.04 12.66
N THR A 16 1.64 -2.71 12.64
CA THR A 16 2.73 -2.38 11.70
C THR A 16 2.28 -2.57 10.25
N PHE A 17 1.58 -3.67 9.95
CA PHE A 17 1.05 -3.93 8.62
C PHE A 17 0.03 -2.89 8.18
N ARG A 18 -0.92 -2.52 9.05
CA ARG A 18 -1.91 -1.47 8.79
C ARG A 18 -1.23 -0.11 8.54
N ALA A 19 -0.25 0.24 9.37
CA ALA A 19 0.52 1.47 9.20
C ALA A 19 1.28 1.50 7.88
N ALA A 20 1.88 0.38 7.47
CA ALA A 20 2.57 0.27 6.18
C ALA A 20 1.60 0.46 5.00
N ILE A 21 0.42 -0.17 5.02
CA ILE A 21 -0.61 0.03 3.99
C ILE A 21 -1.01 1.51 3.91
N THR A 22 -1.30 2.14 5.05
CA THR A 22 -1.66 3.57 5.09
C THR A 22 -0.57 4.46 4.53
N LEU A 23 0.70 4.19 4.87
CA LEU A 23 1.83 4.95 4.34
C LEU A 23 1.94 4.81 2.82
N VAL A 24 1.83 3.59 2.29
CA VAL A 24 1.89 3.37 0.84
C VAL A 24 0.74 4.11 0.15
N GLN A 25 -0.48 4.05 0.71
CA GLN A 25 -1.62 4.75 0.16
C GLN A 25 -1.42 6.28 0.15
N GLN A 26 -0.90 6.86 1.24
CA GLN A 26 -0.55 8.28 1.28
C GLN A 26 0.48 8.67 0.21
N VAL A 27 1.51 7.84 -0.01
CA VAL A 27 2.49 8.11 -1.07
C VAL A 27 1.83 8.05 -2.46
N MET A 28 0.95 7.07 -2.68
CA MET A 28 0.21 6.95 -3.93
C MET A 28 -0.71 8.13 -4.20
N ASP A 29 -1.33 8.68 -3.16
CA ASP A 29 -2.28 9.80 -3.28
C ASP A 29 -1.55 11.15 -3.39
N ASP A 30 -0.51 11.37 -2.58
CA ASP A 30 0.11 12.70 -2.42
C ASP A 30 1.30 12.93 -3.36
N GLN A 31 2.04 11.88 -3.73
CA GLN A 31 3.33 12.03 -4.42
C GLN A 31 3.28 11.55 -5.86
N VAL A 32 2.65 10.41 -6.12
CA VAL A 32 2.64 9.79 -7.47
C VAL A 32 1.97 10.64 -8.54
N PRO A 33 0.85 11.34 -8.30
CA PRO A 33 0.25 12.21 -9.31
C PRO A 33 1.22 13.30 -9.77
N GLY A 34 1.94 13.94 -8.85
CA GLY A 34 2.92 14.97 -9.19
C GLY A 34 4.12 14.46 -9.98
N VAL A 35 4.47 13.16 -9.87
CA VAL A 35 5.48 12.53 -10.72
C VAL A 35 4.93 12.29 -12.12
N ILE A 36 3.71 11.78 -12.22
CA ILE A 36 3.03 11.52 -13.50
C ILE A 36 2.88 12.83 -14.29
N ASP A 37 2.46 13.91 -13.63
CA ASP A 37 2.29 15.22 -14.24
C ASP A 37 3.62 15.74 -14.81
N LYS A 38 4.70 15.64 -14.03
CA LYS A 38 6.05 16.02 -14.49
C LYS A 38 6.53 15.21 -15.69
N VAL A 39 6.22 13.91 -15.74
CA VAL A 39 6.55 13.06 -16.90
C VAL A 39 5.71 13.42 -18.11
N SER A 40 4.43 13.78 -17.90
CA SER A 40 3.53 14.24 -18.97
C SER A 40 3.99 15.56 -19.57
N ASP A 41 4.53 16.47 -18.76
CA ASP A 41 5.00 17.79 -19.17
C ASP A 41 6.47 17.79 -19.65
N ALA A 42 7.19 16.68 -19.47
CA ALA A 42 8.59 16.60 -19.82
C ALA A 42 8.79 16.50 -21.34
N ASP A 43 9.47 17.50 -21.92
CA ASP A 43 10.04 17.40 -23.26
C ASP A 43 11.31 16.54 -23.19
N MET A 44 11.14 15.22 -23.29
CA MET A 44 12.24 14.26 -23.18
C MET A 44 13.01 14.15 -24.51
N PRO A 45 14.33 14.40 -24.52
CA PRO A 45 15.16 14.18 -25.69
C PRO A 45 15.07 12.73 -26.17
N SER A 46 15.17 12.50 -27.49
CA SER A 46 15.17 11.15 -28.09
C SER A 46 16.24 10.21 -27.53
N ASP A 47 17.27 10.77 -26.91
CA ASP A 47 18.46 10.08 -26.44
C ASP A 47 18.45 9.87 -24.92
N ALA A 48 17.36 10.29 -24.25
CA ALA A 48 17.19 10.10 -22.82
C ALA A 48 17.00 8.62 -22.46
N TRP A 49 17.33 8.25 -21.21
CA TRP A 49 17.03 6.92 -20.69
C TRP A 49 15.54 6.60 -20.83
N SER A 50 15.22 5.33 -21.09
CA SER A 50 13.84 4.85 -21.15
C SER A 50 13.17 5.05 -19.79
N VAL A 51 12.38 6.11 -19.69
CA VAL A 51 11.46 6.36 -18.57
C VAL A 51 10.07 5.89 -19.03
N PRO A 52 9.31 5.18 -18.18
CA PRO A 52 7.93 4.85 -18.48
C PRO A 52 7.14 6.11 -18.86
N THR A 53 6.30 5.99 -19.87
CA THR A 53 5.40 7.05 -20.29
C THR A 53 4.40 7.40 -19.19
N ALA A 54 3.83 8.60 -19.25
CA ALA A 54 2.82 9.03 -18.28
C ALA A 54 1.63 8.05 -18.22
N ASP A 55 1.22 7.47 -19.34
CA ASP A 55 0.12 6.51 -19.39
C ASP A 55 0.48 5.15 -18.79
N GLU A 56 1.72 4.69 -18.97
CA GLU A 56 2.23 3.50 -18.27
C GLU A 56 2.27 3.74 -16.76
N LEU A 57 2.73 4.91 -16.32
CA LEU A 57 2.75 5.27 -14.89
C LEU A 57 1.34 5.36 -14.31
N LYS A 58 0.36 5.92 -15.02
CA LYS A 58 -1.05 5.94 -14.60
C LYS A 58 -1.61 4.52 -14.47
N SER A 59 -1.30 3.63 -15.41
CA SER A 59 -1.74 2.24 -15.37
C SER A 59 -1.14 1.49 -14.17
N LEU A 60 0.16 1.65 -13.94
CA LEU A 60 0.86 1.08 -12.78
C LEU A 60 0.28 1.62 -11.47
N ALA A 61 0.07 2.93 -11.38
CA ALA A 61 -0.52 3.55 -10.19
C ALA A 61 -1.93 3.00 -9.90
N GLY A 62 -2.77 2.87 -10.93
CA GLY A 62 -4.11 2.29 -10.79
C GLY A 62 -4.09 0.83 -10.32
N ASN A 63 -3.12 0.04 -10.79
CA ASN A 63 -2.95 -1.35 -10.34
C ASN A 63 -2.53 -1.41 -8.87
N VAL A 64 -1.57 -0.57 -8.45
CA VAL A 64 -1.11 -0.51 -7.06
C VAL A 64 -2.25 -0.08 -6.12
N VAL A 65 -3.05 0.91 -6.49
CA VAL A 65 -4.22 1.33 -5.69
C VAL A 65 -5.20 0.17 -5.51
N ARG A 66 -5.50 -0.57 -6.58
CA ARG A 66 -6.38 -1.75 -6.49
C ARG A 66 -5.79 -2.84 -5.59
N GLU A 67 -4.48 -3.10 -5.67
CA GLU A 67 -3.83 -4.08 -4.80
C GLU A 67 -3.88 -3.65 -3.32
N ILE A 68 -3.69 -2.36 -3.03
CA ILE A 68 -3.83 -1.79 -1.69
C ILE A 68 -5.25 -1.96 -1.14
N GLU A 69 -6.27 -1.75 -1.98
CA GLU A 69 -7.67 -1.98 -1.61
C GLU A 69 -7.92 -3.45 -1.24
N VAL A 70 -7.46 -4.39 -2.07
CA VAL A 70 -7.59 -5.84 -1.81
C VAL A 70 -6.86 -6.23 -0.52
N LEU A 71 -5.62 -5.78 -0.35
CA LEU A 71 -4.84 -6.01 0.88
C LEU A 71 -5.54 -5.43 2.11
N THR A 72 -6.18 -4.27 1.98
CA THR A 72 -6.94 -3.63 3.06
C THR A 72 -8.18 -4.41 3.44
N GLU A 73 -8.92 -4.94 2.45
CA GLU A 73 -10.09 -5.79 2.70
C GLU A 73 -9.70 -7.10 3.37
N ASP A 74 -8.63 -7.74 2.89
CA ASP A 74 -8.14 -8.98 3.48
C ASP A 74 -7.61 -8.74 4.90
N ALA A 75 -6.93 -7.62 5.15
CA ALA A 75 -6.53 -7.21 6.50
C ALA A 75 -7.71 -7.13 7.48
N LYS A 76 -8.86 -6.59 7.01
CA LYS A 76 -10.08 -6.50 7.83
C LYS A 76 -10.68 -7.88 8.09
N LYS A 77 -10.68 -8.78 7.10
CA LYS A 77 -11.14 -10.16 7.29
C LYS A 77 -10.29 -10.88 8.33
N TYR A 78 -8.97 -10.73 8.25
CA TYR A 78 -8.04 -11.29 9.25
C TYR A 78 -8.28 -10.74 10.66
N GLU A 79 -8.55 -9.44 10.80
CA GLU A 79 -8.90 -8.83 12.08
C GLU A 79 -10.17 -9.45 12.69
N VAL A 80 -11.23 -9.62 11.88
CA VAL A 80 -12.48 -10.26 12.30
C VAL A 80 -12.25 -11.72 12.72
N GLU A 81 -11.44 -12.47 11.96
CA GLU A 81 -11.09 -13.85 12.33
C GLU A 81 -10.34 -13.92 13.66
N LEU A 82 -9.35 -13.04 13.89
CA LEU A 82 -8.61 -12.98 15.13
C LEU A 82 -9.53 -12.67 16.32
N ILE A 83 -10.43 -11.70 16.18
CA ILE A 83 -11.44 -11.36 17.19
C ILE A 83 -12.35 -12.57 17.49
N SER A 84 -12.82 -13.28 16.46
CA SER A 84 -13.69 -14.45 16.62
C SER A 84 -13.02 -15.59 17.39
N ARG A 85 -11.68 -15.70 17.30
CA ARG A 85 -10.87 -16.68 18.04
C ARG A 85 -10.52 -16.23 19.46
N GLY A 86 -11.11 -15.13 19.93
CA GLY A 86 -10.92 -14.58 21.28
C GLY A 86 -9.66 -13.73 21.43
N TRP A 87 -8.99 -13.38 20.33
CA TRP A 87 -7.84 -12.49 20.37
C TRP A 87 -8.37 -11.06 20.40
N ARG A 88 -8.04 -10.29 21.45
CA ARG A 88 -8.22 -8.84 21.40
C ARG A 88 -7.22 -8.35 20.35
N VAL A 89 -7.65 -7.85 19.20
CA VAL A 89 -6.76 -7.12 18.26
C VAL A 89 -6.76 -5.66 18.64
#